data_AF-A0A1J5N6D7-F1
#
_entry.id   AF-A0A1J5N6D7-F1
#
_cell.length_a   1.000
_cell.length_b   1.000
_cell.length_c   1.000
_cell.angle_alpha   90.00
_cell.angle_beta   90.00
_cell.angle_gamma   90.00
#
_symmetry.space_group_name_H-M   'P 1'
#
loop_
_entity.id
_entity.type
_entity.pdbx_description
1 polymer ?
#
loop_
_entity_poly.entity_id
_entity_poly.type
_entity_poly.pdbx_seq_one_letter_code
_entity_poly.pdbx_strand_id
1 'polypeptide(L)'
;MSEDPMVEEFFSEVNDKYYPQVMEGLELLEGDDLSQGIEILARPLHTIKGVTGFMAGFEEASHFTHKIEDFLKKVQSGEVESTPGNVTLLSRGVNMIFQVLEQLREGDTDTGEREEVLSLIKEASSSEQAEGESLGAGVDVETRDGVTVITVKDPRVHLEGHFKPIISAILSIEPGDPVLLDLGGVLTFGSGAWAAVASMGTTFKIAACNLSPDAKQTLIGWGLDKTISIYPDRETYFTAQ
;
A
#
# COMPACT_ATOMS: atom_id res chain seq x y z
N MET A 1 17.33 -31.88 -6.07
CA MET A 1 18.45 -30.95 -6.31
C MET A 1 18.23 -30.38 -7.69
N SER A 2 17.76 -29.15 -7.77
CA SER A 2 17.55 -28.44 -9.03
C SER A 2 18.93 -28.16 -9.63
N GLU A 3 19.33 -28.87 -10.68
CA GLU A 3 20.59 -28.64 -11.43
C GLU A 3 20.53 -27.37 -12.29
N ASP A 4 19.84 -26.32 -11.82
CA ASP A 4 19.70 -25.06 -12.55
C ASP A 4 20.76 -24.07 -12.03
N PRO A 5 21.79 -23.73 -12.84
CA PRO A 5 22.83 -22.79 -12.45
C PRO A 5 22.30 -21.42 -12.00
N MET A 6 21.13 -21.02 -12.51
CA MET A 6 20.48 -19.78 -12.12
C MET A 6 19.96 -19.83 -10.68
N VAL A 7 19.46 -20.99 -10.24
CA VAL A 7 19.02 -21.21 -8.87
C VAL A 7 20.24 -21.16 -7.93
N GLU A 8 21.33 -21.84 -8.28
CA GLU A 8 22.55 -21.84 -7.46
C GLU A 8 23.15 -20.42 -7.32
N GLU A 9 23.22 -19.66 -8.42
CA GLU A 9 23.69 -18.27 -8.39
C GLU A 9 22.81 -17.40 -7.49
N PHE A 10 21.48 -17.51 -7.63
CA PHE A 10 20.55 -16.78 -6.78
C PHE A 10 20.75 -17.08 -5.29
N PHE A 11 20.87 -18.35 -4.89
CA PHE A 11 21.11 -18.71 -3.49
C PHE A 11 22.48 -18.23 -2.99
N SER A 12 23.50 -18.18 -3.85
CA SER A 12 24.78 -17.55 -3.50
C SER A 12 24.60 -16.06 -3.23
N GLU A 13 23.86 -15.33 -4.10
CA GLU A 13 23.60 -13.91 -3.88
C GLU A 13 22.77 -13.62 -2.63
N VAL A 14 21.77 -14.47 -2.36
CA VAL A 14 20.97 -14.39 -1.13
C VAL A 14 21.86 -14.50 0.10
N ASN A 15 22.76 -15.48 0.15
CA ASN A 15 23.64 -15.69 1.30
C ASN A 15 24.73 -14.63 1.43
N ASP A 16 25.37 -14.24 0.32
CA ASP A 16 26.55 -13.37 0.36
C ASP A 16 26.21 -11.88 0.41
N LYS A 17 25.07 -11.47 -0.17
CA LYS A 17 24.70 -10.05 -0.32
C LYS A 17 23.47 -9.68 0.49
N TYR A 18 22.38 -10.44 0.34
CA TYR A 18 21.08 -10.02 0.89
C TYR A 18 20.92 -10.39 2.36
N TYR A 19 21.37 -11.57 2.78
CA TYR A 19 21.27 -12.01 4.17
C TYR A 19 21.98 -11.06 5.14
N PRO A 20 23.22 -10.58 4.89
CA PRO A 20 23.85 -9.58 5.76
C PRO A 20 23.07 -8.27 5.87
N GLN A 21 22.53 -7.77 4.74
CA GLN A 21 21.71 -6.55 4.73
C GLN A 21 20.41 -6.74 5.52
N VAL A 22 19.79 -7.93 5.40
CA VAL A 22 18.58 -8.23 6.13
C VAL A 22 18.84 -8.34 7.62
N MET A 23 19.95 -8.95 8.04
CA MET A 23 20.35 -8.99 9.45
C MET A 23 20.58 -7.59 10.02
N GLU A 24 21.26 -6.71 9.30
CA GLU A 24 21.44 -5.30 9.69
C GLU A 24 20.08 -4.58 9.85
N GLY A 25 19.18 -4.77 8.88
CA GLY A 25 17.85 -4.19 8.92
C GLY A 25 17.01 -4.72 10.10
N LEU A 26 17.07 -6.01 10.39
CA LEU A 26 16.39 -6.64 11.52
C LEU A 26 16.92 -6.13 12.87
N GLU A 27 18.22 -5.95 13.02
CA GLU A 27 18.82 -5.39 14.24
C GLU A 27 18.30 -3.96 14.50
N LEU A 28 18.17 -3.16 13.45
CA LEU A 28 17.62 -1.80 13.56
C LEU A 28 16.11 -1.78 13.82
N LEU A 29 15.35 -2.74 13.27
CA LEU A 29 13.93 -2.90 13.58
C LEU A 29 13.68 -3.18 15.07
N GLU A 30 14.53 -4.02 15.69
CA GLU A 30 14.41 -4.40 17.11
C GLU A 30 15.01 -3.36 18.07
N GLY A 31 15.83 -2.45 17.53
CA GLY A 31 16.44 -1.34 18.26
C GLY A 31 15.60 -0.06 18.26
N ASP A 32 16.29 1.09 18.27
CA ASP A 32 15.65 2.41 18.39
C ASP A 32 15.43 3.11 17.03
N ASP A 33 15.83 2.50 15.90
CA ASP A 33 15.72 3.12 14.56
C ASP A 33 14.95 2.24 13.57
N LEU A 34 13.65 2.09 13.86
CA LEU A 34 12.69 1.38 13.03
C LEU A 34 12.70 1.88 11.57
N SER A 35 12.75 3.21 11.37
CA SER A 35 12.69 3.80 10.03
C SER A 35 13.90 3.40 9.19
N GLN A 36 15.10 3.46 9.77
CA GLN A 36 16.32 3.03 9.09
C GLN A 36 16.30 1.51 8.82
N GLY A 37 15.83 0.70 9.77
CA GLY A 37 15.69 -0.74 9.58
C GLY A 37 14.79 -1.09 8.40
N ILE A 38 13.62 -0.45 8.30
CA ILE A 38 12.68 -0.58 7.17
C ILE A 38 13.34 -0.19 5.84
N GLU A 39 14.08 0.93 5.80
CA GLU A 39 14.75 1.40 4.57
C GLU A 39 15.82 0.42 4.08
N ILE A 40 16.60 -0.16 4.99
CA ILE A 40 17.63 -1.16 4.67
C ILE A 40 16.99 -2.44 4.14
N LEU A 41 15.87 -2.87 4.73
CA LEU A 41 15.15 -4.09 4.32
C LEU A 41 14.44 -3.95 2.96
N ALA A 42 13.99 -2.75 2.59
CA ALA A 42 13.17 -2.57 1.39
C ALA A 42 13.83 -3.09 0.10
N ARG A 43 15.13 -2.85 -0.08
CA ARG A 43 15.87 -3.25 -1.30
C ARG A 43 16.11 -4.76 -1.44
N PRO A 44 16.69 -5.47 -0.45
CA PRO A 44 16.89 -6.91 -0.56
C PRO A 44 15.56 -7.65 -0.72
N LEU A 45 14.51 -7.25 -0.01
CA LEU A 45 13.17 -7.86 -0.14
C LEU A 45 12.57 -7.65 -1.53
N HIS A 46 12.64 -6.43 -2.07
CA HIS A 46 12.15 -6.13 -3.42
C HIS A 46 12.89 -6.96 -4.48
N THR A 47 14.20 -7.15 -4.30
CA THR A 47 15.04 -7.91 -5.23
C THR A 47 14.73 -9.40 -5.15
N ILE A 48 14.63 -9.97 -3.94
CA ILE A 48 14.24 -11.38 -3.72
C ILE A 48 12.88 -11.66 -4.35
N LYS A 49 11.87 -10.81 -4.10
CA LYS A 49 10.53 -10.92 -4.72
C LYS A 49 10.62 -10.92 -6.25
N GLY A 50 11.42 -10.01 -6.80
CA GLY A 50 11.59 -9.85 -8.24
C GLY A 50 12.19 -11.10 -8.86
N VAL A 51 13.33 -11.58 -8.35
CA VAL A 51 14.03 -12.74 -8.89
C VAL A 51 13.19 -14.02 -8.75
N THR A 52 12.63 -14.27 -7.57
CA THR A 52 11.76 -15.44 -7.33
C THR A 52 10.51 -15.46 -8.21
N GLY A 53 9.99 -14.30 -8.62
CA GLY A 53 8.85 -14.21 -9.52
C GLY A 53 9.13 -14.70 -10.96
N PHE A 54 10.41 -14.81 -11.35
CA PHE A 54 10.82 -15.34 -12.65
C PHE A 54 11.41 -16.76 -12.56
N MET A 55 11.55 -17.32 -11.35
CA MET A 55 12.10 -18.64 -11.12
C MET A 55 10.97 -19.67 -10.98
N ALA A 56 10.96 -20.66 -11.86
CA ALA A 56 9.97 -21.73 -11.83
C ALA A 56 10.06 -22.52 -10.50
N GLY A 57 8.93 -22.66 -9.80
CA GLY A 57 8.86 -23.33 -8.50
C GLY A 57 9.11 -22.41 -7.30
N PHE A 58 9.33 -21.11 -7.52
CA PHE A 58 9.53 -20.11 -6.45
C PHE A 58 8.42 -19.06 -6.37
N GLU A 59 7.30 -19.28 -7.07
CA GLU A 59 6.15 -18.37 -7.10
C GLU A 59 5.60 -18.10 -5.69
N GLU A 60 5.61 -19.14 -4.84
CA GLU A 60 5.19 -19.04 -3.44
C GLU A 60 6.12 -18.15 -2.60
N ALA A 61 7.44 -18.19 -2.85
CA ALA A 61 8.38 -17.29 -2.21
C ALA A 61 8.13 -15.84 -2.65
N SER A 62 7.93 -15.60 -3.95
CA SER A 62 7.60 -14.27 -4.47
C SER A 62 6.32 -13.72 -3.84
N HIS A 63 5.26 -14.54 -3.77
CA HIS A 63 4.01 -14.16 -3.13
C HIS A 63 4.18 -13.87 -1.63
N PHE A 64 4.90 -14.72 -0.90
CA PHE A 64 5.17 -14.51 0.52
C PHE A 64 5.98 -13.23 0.76
N THR A 65 7.09 -13.03 0.05
CA THR A 65 7.91 -11.81 0.16
C THR A 65 7.10 -10.55 -0.16
N HIS A 66 6.18 -10.60 -1.14
CA HIS A 66 5.29 -9.48 -1.42
C HIS A 66 4.41 -9.13 -0.22
N LYS A 67 3.82 -10.12 0.46
CA LYS A 67 3.00 -9.88 1.66
C LYS A 67 3.80 -9.26 2.81
N ILE A 68 5.06 -9.68 2.97
CA ILE A 68 5.96 -9.07 3.96
C ILE A 68 6.34 -7.63 3.56
N GLU A 69 6.65 -7.38 2.28
CA GLU A 69 6.95 -6.04 1.75
C GLU A 69 5.76 -5.08 1.93
N ASP A 70 4.54 -5.55 1.71
CA ASP A 70 3.32 -4.77 1.92
C ASP A 70 3.10 -4.45 3.40
N PHE A 71 3.32 -5.42 4.29
CA PHE A 71 3.23 -5.20 5.74
C PHE A 71 4.29 -4.20 6.21
N LEU A 72 5.53 -4.33 5.74
CA LEU A 72 6.64 -3.41 6.00
C LEU A 72 6.29 -1.98 5.59
N LYS A 73 5.69 -1.79 4.40
CA LYS A 73 5.21 -0.47 3.92
C LYS A 73 4.09 0.08 4.78
N LYS A 74 3.15 -0.75 5.22
CA LYS A 74 2.06 -0.32 6.09
C LYS A 74 2.59 0.18 7.43
N VAL A 75 3.50 -0.57 8.05
CA VAL A 75 4.22 -0.12 9.27
C VAL A 75 4.96 1.19 9.01
N GLN A 76 5.69 1.31 7.89
CA GLN A 76 6.41 2.54 7.52
C GLN A 76 5.50 3.76 7.35
N SER A 77 4.33 3.55 6.73
CA SER A 77 3.35 4.61 6.47
C SER A 77 2.50 4.99 7.68
N GLY A 78 2.56 4.19 8.76
CA GLY A 78 1.69 4.32 9.92
C GLY A 78 0.27 3.77 9.71
N GLU A 79 0.01 3.04 8.60
CA GLU A 79 -1.23 2.27 8.39
C GLU A 79 -1.32 1.00 9.26
N VAL A 80 -0.24 0.64 9.95
CA VAL A 80 -0.21 -0.35 11.02
C VAL A 80 0.67 0.24 12.11
N GLU A 81 0.12 0.41 13.31
CA GLU A 81 0.86 0.91 14.47
C GLU A 81 2.12 0.06 14.71
N SER A 82 3.26 0.73 14.93
CA SER A 82 4.55 0.09 15.18
C SER A 82 4.67 -0.42 16.62
N THR A 83 3.69 -1.18 17.08
CA THR A 83 3.71 -1.81 18.40
C THR A 83 4.82 -2.86 18.47
N PRO A 84 5.38 -3.17 19.67
CA PRO A 84 6.37 -4.24 19.80
C PRO A 84 5.90 -5.58 19.20
N GLY A 85 4.60 -5.87 19.24
CA GLY A 85 4.03 -7.07 18.62
C GLY A 85 4.11 -7.03 17.08
N ASN A 86 3.76 -5.91 16.47
CA ASN A 86 3.80 -5.75 15.01
C ASN A 86 5.23 -5.69 14.47
N VAL A 87 6.16 -5.06 15.20
CA VAL A 87 7.60 -5.08 14.87
C VAL A 87 8.16 -6.49 14.97
N THR A 88 7.84 -7.22 16.04
CA THR A 88 8.24 -8.64 16.18
C THR A 88 7.66 -9.50 15.05
N LEU A 89 6.41 -9.27 14.68
CA LEU A 89 5.75 -9.96 13.57
C LEU A 89 6.43 -9.64 12.22
N LEU A 90 6.82 -8.39 12.00
CA LEU A 90 7.57 -7.99 10.81
C LEU A 90 8.92 -8.70 10.75
N SER A 91 9.68 -8.70 11.86
CA SER A 91 10.95 -9.43 11.96
C SER A 91 10.78 -10.93 11.71
N ARG A 92 9.72 -11.55 12.26
CA ARG A 92 9.37 -12.96 12.00
C ARG A 92 9.09 -13.20 10.51
N GLY A 93 8.30 -12.33 9.88
CA GLY A 93 7.99 -12.43 8.46
C GLY A 93 9.21 -12.30 7.55
N VAL A 94 10.11 -11.38 7.86
CA VAL A 94 11.37 -11.19 7.12
C VAL A 94 12.29 -12.42 7.24
N ASN A 95 12.45 -12.96 8.45
CA ASN A 95 13.22 -14.20 8.65
C ASN A 95 12.61 -15.40 7.90
N MET A 96 11.28 -15.51 7.91
CA MET A 96 10.54 -16.57 7.24
C MET A 96 10.78 -16.61 5.73
N ILE A 97 11.13 -15.49 5.08
CA ILE A 97 11.46 -15.48 3.64
C ILE A 97 12.60 -16.43 3.33
N PHE A 98 13.67 -16.43 4.14
CA PHE A 98 14.80 -17.32 3.91
C PHE A 98 14.45 -18.79 4.19
N GLN A 99 13.58 -19.04 5.18
CA GLN A 99 13.07 -20.38 5.45
C GLN A 99 12.23 -20.90 4.28
N VAL A 100 11.33 -20.07 3.72
CA VAL A 100 10.53 -20.43 2.53
C VAL A 100 11.44 -20.71 1.33
N LEU A 101 12.48 -19.91 1.11
CA LEU A 101 13.45 -20.17 0.04
C LEU A 101 14.14 -21.53 0.24
N GLU A 102 14.58 -21.84 1.45
CA GLU A 102 15.24 -23.11 1.76
C GLU A 102 14.29 -24.31 1.63
N GLN A 103 13.06 -24.20 2.15
CA GLN A 103 12.03 -25.23 1.99
C GLN A 103 11.78 -25.56 0.52
N LEU A 104 11.63 -24.54 -0.33
CA LEU A 104 11.44 -24.74 -1.77
C LEU A 104 12.67 -25.37 -2.44
N ARG A 105 13.88 -25.04 -1.98
CA ARG A 105 15.13 -25.65 -2.45
C ARG A 105 15.21 -27.14 -2.12
N GLU A 106 14.80 -27.51 -0.91
CA GLU A 106 14.82 -28.89 -0.41
C GLU A 106 13.61 -29.71 -0.89
N GLY A 107 12.58 -29.04 -1.42
CA GLY A 107 11.31 -29.66 -1.80
C GLY A 107 10.43 -29.99 -0.59
N ASP A 108 10.62 -29.29 0.52
CA ASP A 108 9.78 -29.37 1.70
C ASP A 108 8.41 -28.71 1.43
N THR A 109 7.36 -29.36 1.92
CA THR A 109 5.97 -28.94 1.74
C THR A 109 5.33 -28.48 3.04
N ASP A 110 6.08 -28.34 4.14
CA ASP A 110 5.54 -27.79 5.39
C ASP A 110 5.25 -26.29 5.25
N THR A 111 3.95 -25.98 5.16
CA THR A 111 3.46 -24.61 5.00
C THR A 111 2.89 -24.02 6.30
N GLY A 112 2.95 -24.74 7.42
CA GLY A 112 2.23 -24.34 8.64
C GLY A 112 2.68 -22.99 9.18
N GLU A 113 3.99 -22.78 9.30
CA GLU A 113 4.53 -21.56 9.90
C GLU A 113 4.33 -20.32 8.99
N ARG A 114 4.51 -20.49 7.67
CA ARG A 114 4.27 -19.41 6.70
C ARG A 114 2.79 -18.99 6.69
N GLU A 115 1.86 -19.93 6.80
CA GLU A 115 0.42 -19.64 6.83
C GLU A 115 0.02 -18.92 8.12
N GLU A 116 0.60 -19.32 9.25
CA GLU A 116 0.42 -18.65 10.54
C GLU A 116 0.87 -17.18 10.46
N VAL A 117 2.08 -16.92 9.94
CA VAL A 117 2.61 -15.55 9.77
C VAL A 117 1.70 -14.71 8.88
N LEU A 118 1.23 -15.27 7.76
CA LEU A 118 0.30 -14.56 6.87
C LEU A 118 -1.04 -14.24 7.55
N SER A 119 -1.55 -15.14 8.40
CA SER A 119 -2.77 -14.88 9.18
C SER A 119 -2.56 -13.74 10.16
N LEU A 120 -1.46 -13.78 10.92
CA LEU A 120 -1.13 -12.74 11.90
C LEU A 120 -0.93 -11.37 11.22
N ILE A 121 -0.26 -11.32 10.08
CA ILE A 121 -0.08 -10.08 9.30
C ILE A 121 -1.41 -9.54 8.81
N LYS A 122 -2.31 -10.42 8.35
CA LYS A 122 -3.65 -10.04 7.94
C LYS A 122 -4.45 -9.48 9.10
N GLU A 123 -4.40 -10.12 10.25
CA GLU A 123 -5.05 -9.65 11.49
C GLU A 123 -4.49 -8.30 11.92
N ALA A 124 -3.18 -8.14 12.01
CA ALA A 124 -2.51 -6.88 12.34
C ALA A 124 -2.86 -5.76 11.36
N SER A 125 -2.98 -6.09 10.06
CA SER A 125 -3.40 -5.15 9.01
C SER A 125 -4.91 -4.83 9.04
N SER A 126 -5.70 -5.61 9.79
CA SER A 126 -7.16 -5.47 9.89
C SER A 126 -7.59 -4.93 11.26
N SER A 127 -6.75 -5.04 12.30
CA SER A 127 -7.05 -4.67 13.69
C SER A 127 -7.18 -3.17 13.92
N GLU A 128 -6.91 -2.33 12.91
CA GLU A 128 -7.27 -0.90 12.90
C GLU A 128 -8.63 -0.63 12.24
N GLN A 129 -9.40 -1.65 11.86
CA GLN A 129 -10.79 -1.47 11.39
C GLN A 129 -11.84 -1.52 12.52
N ALA A 130 -11.43 -1.66 13.80
CA ALA A 130 -12.38 -1.83 14.90
C ALA A 130 -12.33 -0.79 16.03
N GLU A 131 -11.37 0.14 16.09
CA GLU A 131 -11.39 1.23 17.07
C GLU A 131 -10.95 2.56 16.44
N GLY A 132 -11.94 3.41 16.14
CA GLY A 132 -11.75 4.82 15.84
C GLY A 132 -11.68 5.15 14.35
N GLU A 133 -12.77 5.71 13.83
CA GLU A 133 -12.75 6.60 12.68
C GLU A 133 -11.70 7.71 12.92
N SER A 134 -10.48 7.50 12.42
CA SER A 134 -9.59 8.59 12.06
C SER A 134 -9.78 8.83 10.57
N LEU A 135 -10.74 9.69 10.23
CA LEU A 135 -10.60 10.49 9.03
C LEU A 135 -9.33 11.34 9.20
N GLY A 136 -8.27 10.99 8.48
CA GLY A 136 -7.29 11.99 8.06
C GLY A 136 -5.90 11.93 8.67
N ALA A 137 -5.01 11.16 8.03
CA ALA A 137 -3.64 11.63 7.82
C ALA A 137 -3.50 12.46 6.52
N GLY A 138 -4.35 12.22 5.51
CA GLY A 138 -4.23 12.84 4.18
C GLY A 138 -5.43 13.66 3.69
N VAL A 139 -6.54 13.73 4.45
CA VAL A 139 -7.77 14.44 4.04
C VAL A 139 -8.42 15.23 5.18
N ASP A 140 -9.06 16.35 4.86
CA ASP A 140 -10.07 16.99 5.71
C ASP A 140 -11.46 16.73 5.11
N VAL A 141 -12.43 16.41 5.96
CA VAL A 141 -13.82 16.20 5.54
C VAL A 141 -14.73 17.23 6.19
N GLU A 142 -15.53 17.90 5.38
CA GLU A 142 -16.60 18.79 5.84
C GLU A 142 -17.90 18.48 5.11
N THR A 143 -19.03 18.89 5.68
CA THR A 143 -20.33 18.82 5.00
C THR A 143 -20.84 20.24 4.76
N ARG A 144 -21.20 20.54 3.51
CA ARG A 144 -21.76 21.83 3.11
C ARG A 144 -22.93 21.61 2.16
N ASP A 145 -24.08 22.21 2.47
CA ASP A 145 -25.28 22.18 1.61
C ASP A 145 -25.70 20.77 1.17
N GLY A 146 -25.52 19.77 2.05
CA GLY A 146 -25.83 18.36 1.76
C GLY A 146 -24.80 17.63 0.89
N VAL A 147 -23.62 18.24 0.68
CA VAL A 147 -22.49 17.66 -0.05
C VAL A 147 -21.34 17.43 0.92
N THR A 148 -20.76 16.23 0.88
CA THR A 148 -19.52 15.94 1.60
C THR A 148 -18.34 16.42 0.77
N VAL A 149 -17.59 17.38 1.30
CA VAL A 149 -16.37 17.90 0.69
C VAL A 149 -15.16 17.23 1.33
N ILE A 150 -14.38 16.53 0.52
CA ILE A 150 -13.14 15.87 0.94
C ILE A 150 -11.98 16.67 0.36
N THR A 151 -11.27 17.39 1.23
CA THR A 151 -10.08 18.17 0.86
C THR A 151 -8.85 17.31 0.99
N VAL A 152 -8.13 17.09 -0.11
CA VAL A 152 -6.92 16.26 -0.11
C VAL A 152 -5.69 17.12 0.22
N LYS A 153 -4.93 16.71 1.24
CA LYS A 153 -3.78 17.45 1.76
C LYS A 153 -2.46 17.05 1.09
N ASP A 154 -2.34 15.79 0.66
CA ASP A 154 -1.12 15.26 0.08
C ASP A 154 -0.81 15.88 -1.29
N PRO A 155 0.35 16.55 -1.48
CA PRO A 155 0.69 17.17 -2.75
C PRO A 155 0.86 16.17 -3.91
N ARG A 156 1.06 14.89 -3.63
CA ARG A 156 1.31 13.84 -4.63
C ARG A 156 0.58 12.56 -4.25
N VAL A 157 -0.51 12.24 -4.94
CA VAL A 157 -1.35 11.08 -4.63
C VAL A 157 -1.08 9.97 -5.64
N HIS A 158 -0.23 9.00 -5.30
CA HIS A 158 0.15 7.90 -6.20
C HIS A 158 0.20 6.54 -5.52
N LEU A 159 0.62 6.50 -4.25
CA LEU A 159 0.73 5.27 -3.46
C LEU A 159 -0.59 4.99 -2.73
N GLU A 160 -0.83 3.71 -2.42
CA GLU A 160 -2.05 3.25 -1.74
C GLU A 160 -2.33 4.02 -0.46
N GLY A 161 -1.32 4.22 0.39
CA GLY A 161 -1.46 5.00 1.62
C GLY A 161 -1.89 6.46 1.41
N HIS A 162 -1.69 7.04 0.22
CA HIS A 162 -2.12 8.41 -0.07
C HIS A 162 -3.59 8.48 -0.49
N PHE A 163 -4.09 7.50 -1.26
CA PHE A 163 -5.48 7.53 -1.74
C PHE A 163 -6.44 6.70 -0.88
N LYS A 164 -5.97 5.77 -0.06
CA LYS A 164 -6.81 5.00 0.88
C LYS A 164 -7.60 5.89 1.85
N PRO A 165 -7.05 6.99 2.42
CA PRO A 165 -7.85 7.93 3.21
C PRO A 165 -9.00 8.58 2.43
N ILE A 166 -8.79 8.86 1.14
CA ILE A 166 -9.82 9.41 0.24
C ILE A 166 -10.93 8.37 0.05
N ILE A 167 -10.57 7.13 -0.26
CA ILE A 167 -11.53 6.02 -0.45
C ILE A 167 -12.33 5.77 0.84
N SER A 168 -11.65 5.73 1.99
CA SER A 168 -12.30 5.57 3.29
C SER A 168 -13.32 6.67 3.55
N ALA A 169 -12.95 7.93 3.29
CA ALA A 169 -13.83 9.08 3.45
C ALA A 169 -15.05 9.04 2.50
N ILE A 170 -14.92 8.47 1.30
CA ILE A 170 -16.08 8.27 0.40
C ILE A 170 -16.97 7.14 0.93
N LEU A 171 -16.39 6.03 1.40
CA LEU A 171 -17.13 4.87 1.90
C LEU A 171 -17.91 5.15 3.19
N SER A 172 -17.51 6.16 3.98
CA SER A 172 -18.24 6.57 5.18
C SER A 172 -19.52 7.38 4.91
N ILE A 173 -19.82 7.68 3.64
CA ILE A 173 -20.96 8.50 3.22
C ILE A 173 -22.12 7.57 2.80
N GLU A 174 -23.37 8.04 2.87
CA GLU A 174 -24.52 7.28 2.36
C GLU A 174 -24.42 7.08 0.83
N PRO A 175 -24.66 5.84 0.33
CA PRO A 175 -24.68 5.58 -1.11
C PRO A 175 -25.67 6.49 -1.86
N GLY A 176 -25.20 7.12 -2.93
CA GLY A 176 -25.98 8.06 -3.75
C GLY A 176 -25.83 9.53 -3.38
N ASP A 177 -25.24 9.85 -2.23
CA ASP A 177 -24.95 11.22 -1.83
C ASP A 177 -23.83 11.85 -2.67
N PRO A 178 -23.88 13.19 -2.86
CA PRO A 178 -22.87 13.92 -3.59
C PRO A 178 -21.59 14.10 -2.78
N VAL A 179 -20.47 13.82 -3.44
CA VAL A 179 -19.12 13.98 -2.90
C VAL A 179 -18.31 14.90 -3.79
N LEU A 180 -17.71 15.93 -3.19
CA LEU A 180 -16.79 16.84 -3.87
C LEU A 180 -15.36 16.63 -3.35
N LEU A 181 -14.47 16.17 -4.24
CA LEU A 181 -13.04 16.10 -4.00
C LEU A 181 -12.39 17.45 -4.31
N ASP A 182 -11.91 18.15 -3.28
CA ASP A 182 -11.09 19.34 -3.48
C ASP A 182 -9.60 18.98 -3.52
N LEU A 183 -9.00 19.21 -4.68
CA LEU A 183 -7.60 18.91 -4.98
C LEU A 183 -6.71 20.17 -5.02
N GLY A 184 -7.14 21.28 -4.42
CA GLY A 184 -6.39 22.55 -4.46
C GLY A 184 -4.96 22.50 -3.89
N GLY A 185 -4.67 21.56 -2.99
CA GLY A 185 -3.33 21.28 -2.48
C GLY A 185 -2.53 20.24 -3.28
N VAL A 186 -3.17 19.56 -4.24
CA VAL A 186 -2.61 18.40 -4.93
C VAL A 186 -1.92 18.82 -6.23
N LEU A 187 -0.64 18.50 -6.35
CA LEU A 187 0.16 18.78 -7.55
C LEU A 187 0.06 17.67 -8.59
N THR A 188 0.04 16.40 -8.16
CA THR A 188 -0.06 15.25 -9.06
C THR A 188 -0.98 14.19 -8.46
N PHE A 189 -1.80 13.57 -9.29
CA PHE A 189 -2.77 12.56 -8.90
C PHE A 189 -2.69 11.41 -9.91
N GLY A 190 -2.13 10.29 -9.49
CA GLY A 190 -1.78 9.15 -10.33
C GLY A 190 -2.99 8.40 -10.86
N SER A 191 -2.79 7.66 -11.95
CA SER A 191 -3.87 6.91 -12.61
C SER A 191 -4.47 5.81 -11.73
N GLY A 192 -3.67 5.14 -10.90
CA GLY A 192 -4.16 4.13 -9.95
C GLY A 192 -5.08 4.74 -8.89
N ALA A 193 -4.71 5.88 -8.34
CA ALA A 193 -5.55 6.63 -7.40
C ALA A 193 -6.85 7.09 -8.07
N TRP A 194 -6.77 7.63 -9.29
CA TRP A 194 -7.96 8.05 -10.03
C TRP A 194 -8.88 6.87 -10.35
N ALA A 195 -8.33 5.72 -10.73
CA ALA A 195 -9.09 4.52 -11.00
C ALA A 195 -9.81 4.01 -9.74
N ALA A 196 -9.16 4.08 -8.57
CA ALA A 196 -9.78 3.73 -7.30
C ALA A 196 -11.00 4.63 -7.02
N VAL A 197 -10.85 5.96 -7.12
CA VAL A 197 -11.97 6.90 -6.94
C VAL A 197 -13.07 6.67 -7.99
N ALA A 198 -12.70 6.52 -9.27
CA ALA A 198 -13.66 6.34 -10.35
C ALA A 198 -14.46 5.03 -10.23
N SER A 199 -13.86 3.97 -9.67
CA SER A 199 -14.58 2.71 -9.41
C SER A 199 -15.80 2.90 -8.50
N MET A 200 -15.77 3.92 -7.65
CA MET A 200 -16.84 4.26 -6.71
C MET A 200 -17.94 5.12 -7.33
N GLY A 201 -17.74 5.72 -8.50
CA GLY A 201 -18.72 6.61 -9.13
C GLY A 201 -19.99 5.92 -9.65
N THR A 202 -20.06 4.59 -9.55
CA THR A 202 -21.32 3.84 -9.74
C THR A 202 -22.21 3.84 -8.51
N THR A 203 -21.63 4.03 -7.33
CA THR A 203 -22.31 4.03 -6.03
C THR A 203 -22.50 5.45 -5.49
N PHE A 204 -21.56 6.35 -5.76
CA PHE A 204 -21.54 7.72 -5.23
C PHE A 204 -21.54 8.75 -6.37
N LYS A 205 -22.12 9.93 -6.14
CA LYS A 205 -22.07 11.03 -7.11
C LYS A 205 -20.80 11.84 -6.89
N ILE A 206 -19.73 11.46 -7.59
CA ILE A 206 -18.39 12.03 -7.36
C ILE A 206 -18.12 13.18 -8.32
N ALA A 207 -17.71 14.31 -7.76
CA ALA A 207 -17.15 15.46 -8.46
C ALA A 207 -15.76 15.81 -7.91
N ALA A 208 -14.95 16.50 -8.71
CA ALA A 208 -13.65 17.01 -8.31
C ALA A 208 -13.45 18.46 -8.75
N CYS A 209 -12.78 19.27 -7.92
CA CYS A 209 -12.44 20.66 -8.22
C CYS A 209 -10.99 21.02 -7.89
N ASN A 210 -10.54 22.18 -8.39
CA ASN A 210 -9.18 22.70 -8.22
C ASN A 210 -8.07 21.73 -8.70
N LEU A 211 -8.32 20.97 -9.77
CA LEU A 211 -7.34 20.04 -10.32
C LEU A 211 -6.12 20.78 -10.87
N SER A 212 -4.92 20.34 -10.50
CA SER A 212 -3.70 20.72 -11.20
C SER A 212 -3.74 20.29 -12.67
N PRO A 213 -2.95 20.91 -13.56
CA PRO A 213 -2.85 20.48 -14.97
C PRO A 213 -2.49 18.99 -15.11
N ASP A 214 -1.59 18.48 -14.25
CA ASP A 214 -1.13 17.08 -14.28
C ASP A 214 -2.22 16.11 -13.81
N ALA A 215 -2.90 16.42 -12.71
CA ALA A 215 -4.01 15.63 -12.20
C ALA A 215 -5.16 15.58 -13.23
N LYS A 216 -5.48 16.73 -13.85
CA LYS A 216 -6.50 16.84 -14.90
C LYS A 216 -6.11 16.06 -16.16
N GLN A 217 -4.85 16.16 -16.60
CA GLN A 217 -4.36 15.43 -17.77
C GLN A 217 -4.45 13.92 -17.55
N THR A 218 -4.08 13.44 -16.35
CA THR A 218 -4.17 12.02 -16.00
C THR A 218 -5.62 11.54 -16.00
N LEU A 219 -6.53 12.27 -15.34
CA LEU A 219 -7.96 11.90 -15.31
C LEU A 219 -8.56 11.78 -16.71
N ILE A 220 -8.37 12.81 -17.56
CA ILE A 220 -8.94 12.85 -18.92
C ILE A 220 -8.25 11.82 -19.82
N GLY A 221 -6.93 11.67 -19.71
CA GLY A 221 -6.17 10.71 -20.50
C GLY A 221 -6.64 9.26 -20.30
N TRP A 222 -7.16 8.95 -19.12
CA TRP A 222 -7.74 7.64 -18.77
C TRP A 222 -9.27 7.57 -18.97
N GLY A 223 -9.90 8.64 -19.45
CA GLY A 223 -11.34 8.70 -19.72
C GLY A 223 -12.24 8.60 -18.49
N LEU A 224 -11.70 8.97 -17.31
CA LEU A 224 -12.37 8.87 -16.02
C LEU A 224 -13.31 10.06 -15.75
N ASP A 225 -13.27 11.08 -16.61
CA ASP A 225 -14.18 12.23 -16.67
C ASP A 225 -15.62 11.83 -17.00
N LYS A 226 -15.82 10.60 -17.48
CA LYS A 226 -17.16 10.00 -17.66
C LYS A 226 -17.82 9.61 -16.35
N THR A 227 -17.03 9.39 -15.31
CA THR A 227 -17.48 8.89 -14.01
C THR A 227 -17.31 9.93 -12.91
N ILE A 228 -16.36 10.86 -13.07
CA ILE A 228 -16.06 11.94 -12.13
C ILE A 228 -16.32 13.28 -12.82
N SER A 229 -17.30 14.03 -12.34
CA SER A 229 -17.57 15.38 -12.85
C SER A 229 -16.47 16.36 -12.43
N ILE A 230 -16.05 17.27 -13.32
CA ILE A 230 -14.96 18.21 -13.04
C ILE A 230 -15.48 19.65 -12.99
N TYR A 231 -15.09 20.37 -11.95
CA TYR A 231 -15.40 21.78 -11.75
C TYR A 231 -14.10 22.59 -11.57
N PRO A 232 -14.07 23.87 -11.96
CA PRO A 232 -12.88 24.70 -11.78
C PRO A 232 -12.55 24.90 -10.29
N ASP A 233 -13.55 25.19 -9.47
CA ASP A 233 -13.43 25.51 -8.04
C ASP A 233 -14.69 25.10 -7.25
N ARG A 234 -14.64 25.20 -5.92
CA ARG A 234 -15.76 24.86 -5.03
C ARG A 234 -16.99 25.74 -5.30
N GLU A 235 -16.82 27.04 -5.51
CA GLU A 235 -17.95 27.96 -5.69
C GLU A 235 -18.75 27.64 -6.95
N THR A 236 -18.06 27.32 -8.04
CA THR A 236 -18.67 26.91 -9.29
C THR A 236 -19.45 25.60 -9.13
N TYR A 237 -18.92 24.65 -8.36
CA TYR A 237 -19.64 23.41 -8.05
C TYR A 237 -20.96 23.71 -7.31
N PHE A 238 -20.91 24.45 -6.20
CA PHE A 238 -22.09 24.73 -5.38
C PHE A 238 -23.12 25.64 -6.06
N THR A 239 -22.69 26.49 -6.99
CA THR A 239 -23.61 27.33 -7.77
C THR A 239 -24.32 26.54 -8.88
N ALA A 240 -23.77 25.38 -9.28
CA ALA A 240 -24.29 24.55 -10.36
C ALA A 240 -25.21 23.40 -9.89
N GLN A 241 -25.36 23.21 -8.57
CA GLN A 241 -26.24 22.18 -7.98
C GLN A 241 -27.72 22.57 -8.02
#